data_AF-A0A8S3XG42-F1
#
_entry.id   AF-A0A8S3XG42-F1
#
_cell.length_a   1.000
_cell.length_b   1.000
_cell.length_c   1.000
_cell.angle_alpha   90.00
_cell.angle_beta   90.00
_cell.angle_gamma   90.00
#
_symmetry.space_group_name_H-M   'P 1'
#
loop_
_entity.id
_entity.type
_entity.pdbx_description
1 polymer ?
#
loop_
_entity_poly.entity_id
_entity_poly.type
_entity_poly.pdbx_seq_one_letter_code
_entity_poly.pdbx_strand_id
1 'polypeptide(L)'
;MRSTLEEAILETRSTPLENRPRIPRIALNKRNRAVVRALKPMLVTYLDANRDLCETDSILCGAALAVCRTIGAKVSTAGRATSQSSAIPAWRRRIKERIAKARALIGRLICFRSGNNRPRIVRTVEMAYAEKLKERIDDLKQRIAAWGKGIRRYTERSTRFNQNRLFQSDQKKLYESLERPMARETGPAPNQADTVAFWRSLWSEPVNHSESPWMEVVVSQCVSMTPMDPVIITPDDVAEAVRRARTSSPVRDSMGCITTG
;
A
#
# COMPACT_ATOMS: atom_id res chain seq x y z
N MET A 1 2.67 -39.65 -9.57
CA MET A 1 2.66 -38.36 -10.29
C MET A 1 1.53 -38.28 -11.32
N ARG A 2 1.34 -39.30 -12.18
CA ARG A 2 0.22 -39.32 -13.12
C ARG A 2 -1.16 -39.38 -12.42
N SER A 3 -1.41 -40.33 -11.50
CA SER A 3 -2.72 -40.35 -10.79
C SER A 3 -2.94 -39.09 -9.94
N THR A 4 -1.90 -38.62 -9.24
CA THR A 4 -1.98 -37.35 -8.48
C THR A 4 -2.29 -36.12 -9.34
N LEU A 5 -1.91 -36.15 -10.63
CA LEU A 5 -2.25 -35.10 -11.60
C LEU A 5 -3.71 -35.24 -12.04
N GLU A 6 -4.14 -36.44 -12.40
CA GLU A 6 -5.51 -36.73 -12.83
C GLU A 6 -6.52 -36.42 -11.72
N GLU A 7 -6.25 -36.84 -10.49
CA GLU A 7 -7.04 -36.52 -9.29
C GLU A 7 -7.15 -35.01 -9.07
N ALA A 8 -6.04 -34.28 -9.20
CA ALA A 8 -6.03 -32.82 -9.02
C ALA A 8 -6.78 -32.09 -10.15
N ILE A 9 -6.70 -32.56 -11.39
CA ILE A 9 -7.44 -31.99 -12.52
C ILE A 9 -8.94 -32.21 -12.32
N LEU A 10 -9.36 -33.42 -11.95
CA LEU A 10 -10.77 -33.73 -11.68
C LEU A 10 -11.34 -32.85 -10.56
N GLU A 11 -10.59 -32.68 -9.47
CA GLU A 11 -10.97 -31.80 -8.36
C GLU A 11 -11.10 -30.33 -8.79
N THR A 12 -10.21 -29.83 -9.64
CA THR A 12 -10.32 -28.45 -10.14
C THR A 12 -11.47 -28.23 -11.13
N ARG A 13 -11.89 -29.28 -11.84
CA ARG A 13 -13.04 -29.24 -12.75
C ARG A 13 -14.36 -29.19 -11.99
N SER A 14 -14.46 -29.90 -10.87
CA SER A 14 -15.66 -29.91 -10.02
C SER A 14 -15.74 -28.72 -9.06
N THR A 15 -14.67 -27.92 -8.93
CA THR A 15 -14.62 -26.78 -8.01
C THR A 15 -14.81 -25.45 -8.76
N PRO A 16 -15.85 -24.64 -8.41
CA PRO A 16 -16.02 -23.29 -8.94
C PRO A 16 -14.80 -22.41 -8.67
N LEU A 17 -14.52 -21.44 -9.57
CA LEU A 17 -13.33 -20.59 -9.51
C LEU A 17 -13.10 -19.93 -8.14
N GLU A 18 -14.17 -19.50 -7.48
CA GLU A 18 -14.15 -18.81 -6.19
C GLU A 18 -13.68 -19.71 -5.03
N ASN A 19 -13.91 -21.01 -5.16
CA ASN A 19 -13.61 -22.02 -4.13
C ASN A 19 -12.30 -22.75 -4.39
N ARG A 20 -11.58 -22.41 -5.47
CA ARG A 20 -10.32 -23.07 -5.81
C ARG A 20 -9.24 -22.80 -4.77
N PRO A 21 -8.47 -23.83 -4.39
CA PRO A 21 -7.41 -23.68 -3.42
C PRO A 21 -6.32 -22.70 -3.88
N ARG A 22 -5.78 -21.90 -2.96
CA ARG A 22 -4.69 -20.97 -3.26
C ARG A 22 -3.37 -21.73 -3.37
N ILE A 23 -2.75 -21.64 -4.54
CA ILE A 23 -1.45 -22.26 -4.82
C ILE A 23 -0.34 -21.41 -4.16
N PRO A 24 0.45 -21.95 -3.21
CA PRO A 24 1.55 -21.23 -2.59
C PRO A 24 2.73 -21.05 -3.55
N ARG A 25 3.52 -19.99 -3.36
CA ARG A 25 4.79 -19.83 -4.08
C ARG A 25 5.79 -20.89 -3.62
N ILE A 26 6.30 -21.68 -4.56
CA ILE A 26 7.27 -22.75 -4.30
C ILE A 26 8.68 -22.24 -4.60
N ALA A 27 9.66 -22.53 -3.73
CA ALA A 27 11.06 -22.19 -3.96
C ALA A 27 11.67 -23.02 -5.11
N LEU A 28 12.52 -22.40 -5.95
CA LEU A 28 13.13 -23.03 -7.13
C LEU A 28 14.39 -23.86 -6.80
N ASN A 29 14.23 -24.86 -5.93
CA ASN A 29 15.31 -25.76 -5.52
C ASN A 29 15.45 -26.94 -6.51
N LYS A 30 16.60 -27.62 -6.55
CA LYS A 30 16.89 -28.73 -7.50
C LYS A 30 15.79 -29.81 -7.49
N ARG A 31 15.33 -30.20 -6.30
CA ARG A 31 14.22 -31.16 -6.09
C ARG A 31 12.92 -30.68 -6.73
N ASN A 32 12.50 -29.46 -6.45
CA ASN A 32 11.25 -28.90 -6.95
C ASN A 32 11.29 -28.73 -8.48
N ARG A 33 12.45 -28.34 -9.04
CA ARG A 33 12.65 -28.27 -10.49
C ARG A 33 12.54 -29.66 -11.14
N ALA A 34 13.06 -30.71 -10.51
CA ALA A 34 12.95 -32.07 -11.03
C ALA A 34 11.47 -32.52 -11.12
N VAL A 35 10.67 -32.21 -10.10
CA VAL A 35 9.22 -32.48 -10.11
C VAL A 35 8.50 -31.75 -11.24
N VAL A 36 8.77 -30.45 -11.41
CA VAL A 36 8.16 -29.66 -12.49
C VAL A 36 8.58 -30.18 -13.88
N ARG A 37 9.86 -30.56 -14.06
CA ARG A 37 10.34 -31.13 -15.32
C ARG A 37 9.69 -32.47 -15.64
N ALA A 38 9.49 -33.32 -14.63
CA ALA A 38 8.83 -34.61 -14.80
C ALA A 38 7.34 -34.46 -15.18
N LEU A 39 6.67 -33.41 -14.70
CA LEU A 39 5.26 -33.14 -15.01
C LEU A 39 5.05 -32.49 -16.39
N LYS A 40 6.01 -31.68 -16.85
CA LYS A 40 5.93 -30.93 -18.12
C LYS A 40 5.50 -31.79 -19.34
N PRO A 41 6.12 -32.95 -19.64
CA PRO A 41 5.71 -33.74 -20.81
C PRO A 41 4.29 -34.30 -20.68
N MET A 42 3.85 -34.63 -19.47
CA MET A 42 2.47 -35.09 -19.23
C MET A 42 1.48 -33.97 -19.51
N LEU A 43 1.80 -32.75 -19.05
CA LEU A 43 0.96 -31.57 -19.24
C LEU A 43 0.76 -31.22 -20.71
N VAL A 44 1.81 -31.34 -21.53
CA VAL A 44 1.73 -31.10 -22.98
C VAL A 44 0.70 -32.03 -23.62
N THR A 45 0.70 -33.33 -23.28
CA THR A 45 -0.30 -34.28 -23.79
C THR A 45 -1.74 -33.90 -23.44
N TYR A 46 -2.00 -33.41 -22.21
CA TYR A 46 -3.33 -32.96 -21.83
C TYR A 46 -3.71 -31.62 -22.48
N LEU A 47 -2.75 -30.74 -22.76
CA LEU A 47 -3.03 -29.45 -23.42
C LEU A 47 -3.29 -29.61 -24.92
N ASP A 48 -2.55 -30.49 -25.60
CA ASP A 48 -2.71 -30.74 -27.04
C ASP A 48 -4.08 -31.37 -27.38
N ALA A 49 -4.68 -32.07 -26.41
CA ALA A 49 -5.99 -32.70 -26.56
C ALA A 49 -7.17 -31.71 -26.40
N ASN A 50 -6.96 -30.53 -25.81
CA ASN A 50 -8.03 -29.61 -25.43
C ASN A 50 -7.94 -28.27 -26.17
N ARG A 51 -9.11 -27.72 -26.55
CA ARG A 51 -9.20 -26.42 -27.25
C ARG A 51 -9.92 -25.34 -26.44
N ASP A 52 -10.49 -25.70 -25.30
CA ASP A 52 -11.25 -24.78 -24.46
C ASP A 52 -10.39 -24.09 -23.38
N LEU A 53 -10.69 -22.82 -23.13
CA LEU A 53 -9.95 -21.98 -22.19
C LEU A 53 -10.23 -22.40 -20.73
N CYS A 54 -11.48 -22.74 -20.40
CA CYS A 54 -11.86 -23.14 -19.05
C CYS A 54 -11.25 -24.50 -18.67
N GLU A 55 -11.17 -25.42 -19.65
CA GLU A 55 -10.46 -26.68 -19.47
C GLU A 55 -8.94 -26.47 -19.31
N THR A 56 -8.36 -25.58 -20.11
CA THR A 56 -6.93 -25.23 -20.00
C THR A 56 -6.60 -24.68 -18.62
N ASP A 57 -7.42 -23.76 -18.10
CA ASP A 57 -7.26 -23.21 -16.76
C ASP A 57 -7.38 -24.28 -15.66
N SER A 58 -8.33 -25.20 -15.79
CA SER A 58 -8.49 -26.33 -14.85
C SER A 58 -7.28 -27.27 -14.88
N ILE A 59 -6.75 -27.56 -16.07
CA ILE A 59 -5.56 -28.41 -16.26
C ILE A 59 -4.31 -27.74 -15.64
N LEU A 60 -4.11 -26.45 -15.88
CA LEU A 60 -2.99 -25.69 -15.31
C LEU A 60 -3.09 -25.60 -13.78
N CYS A 61 -4.28 -25.33 -13.24
CA CYS A 61 -4.52 -25.31 -11.80
C CYS A 61 -4.28 -26.69 -11.18
N GLY A 62 -4.81 -27.75 -11.78
CA GLY A 62 -4.63 -29.13 -11.34
C GLY A 62 -3.16 -29.55 -11.36
N ALA A 63 -2.42 -29.18 -12.41
CA ALA A 63 -0.99 -29.42 -12.50
C ALA A 63 -0.20 -28.72 -11.37
N ALA A 64 -0.50 -27.45 -11.10
CA ALA A 64 0.12 -26.72 -10.01
C ALA A 64 -0.19 -27.36 -8.64
N LEU A 65 -1.42 -27.83 -8.41
CA LEU A 65 -1.80 -28.55 -7.20
C LEU A 65 -1.08 -29.90 -7.06
N ALA A 66 -0.93 -30.64 -8.15
CA ALA A 66 -0.17 -31.89 -8.17
C ALA A 66 1.31 -31.64 -7.80
N VAL A 67 1.91 -30.56 -8.30
CA VAL A 67 3.27 -30.14 -7.89
C VAL A 67 3.31 -29.79 -6.40
N CYS A 68 2.32 -29.05 -5.88
CA CYS A 68 2.27 -28.74 -4.45
C CYS A 68 2.14 -30.00 -3.58
N ARG A 69 1.27 -30.94 -3.97
CA ARG A 69 1.04 -32.21 -3.25
C ARG A 69 2.29 -33.08 -3.24
N THR A 70 2.95 -33.22 -4.38
CA THR A 70 4.18 -34.04 -4.52
C THR A 70 5.37 -33.45 -3.76
N ILE A 71 5.40 -32.13 -3.58
CA ILE A 71 6.44 -31.42 -2.78
C ILE A 71 6.06 -31.38 -1.28
N GLY A 72 4.81 -31.67 -0.92
CA GLY A 72 4.31 -31.54 0.45
C GLY A 72 4.06 -30.09 0.88
N ALA A 73 3.84 -29.18 -0.08
CA ALA A 73 3.51 -27.80 0.20
C ALA A 73 2.07 -27.70 0.75
N LYS A 74 1.88 -26.94 1.85
CA LYS A 74 0.56 -26.71 2.43
C LYS A 74 -0.26 -25.81 1.49
N VAL A 75 -1.20 -26.42 0.78
CA VAL A 75 -2.19 -25.72 -0.02
C VAL A 75 -3.33 -25.29 0.89
N SER A 76 -3.63 -23.98 0.94
CA SER A 76 -4.73 -23.48 1.75
C SER A 76 -6.03 -23.57 0.96
N THR A 77 -7.07 -24.13 1.59
CA THR A 77 -8.44 -24.04 1.07
C THR A 77 -8.89 -22.57 1.03
N ALA A 78 -9.68 -22.22 0.01
CA ALA A 78 -10.31 -20.90 -0.10
C ALA A 78 -11.11 -20.63 1.18
N GLY A 79 -10.72 -19.60 1.93
CA GLY A 79 -11.30 -19.25 3.23
C GLY A 79 -10.26 -18.96 4.32
N ARG A 80 -9.11 -19.65 4.31
CA ARG A 80 -7.96 -19.23 5.12
C ARG A 80 -7.17 -18.17 4.36
N ALA A 81 -7.69 -16.95 4.36
CA ALA A 81 -6.80 -15.80 4.27
C ALA A 81 -5.83 -15.96 5.45
N THR A 82 -4.61 -16.42 5.19
CA THR A 82 -3.50 -16.06 6.07
C THR A 82 -3.47 -14.55 5.97
N SER A 83 -4.15 -13.88 6.90
CA SER A 83 -3.91 -12.47 7.11
C SER A 83 -2.41 -12.43 7.32
N GLN A 84 -1.69 -11.85 6.37
CA GLN A 84 -0.43 -11.27 6.73
C GLN A 84 -0.84 -10.16 7.70
N SER A 85 -0.99 -10.55 8.97
CA SER A 85 -1.16 -9.61 10.06
C SER A 85 -0.08 -8.59 9.79
N SER A 86 -0.50 -7.37 9.46
CA SER A 86 0.37 -6.24 9.18
C SER A 86 1.01 -5.90 10.51
N ALA A 87 1.93 -6.77 10.92
CA ALA A 87 2.49 -6.80 12.25
C ALA A 87 3.11 -5.45 12.44
N ILE A 88 2.64 -4.76 13.48
CA ILE A 88 3.06 -3.39 13.78
C ILE A 88 4.58 -3.36 13.69
N PRO A 89 5.16 -2.51 12.81
CA PRO A 89 6.60 -2.48 12.60
C PRO A 89 7.34 -2.32 13.93
N ALA A 90 8.48 -3.00 14.06
CA ALA A 90 9.23 -3.03 15.32
C ALA A 90 9.58 -1.63 15.85
N TRP A 91 9.85 -0.66 14.96
CA TRP A 91 10.07 0.73 15.36
C TRP A 91 8.83 1.36 16.00
N ARG A 92 7.63 1.12 15.47
CA ARG A 92 6.37 1.69 15.96
C ARG A 92 6.02 1.12 17.32
N ARG A 93 6.28 -0.18 17.51
CA ARG A 93 6.13 -0.87 18.81
C ARG A 93 7.04 -0.28 19.88
N ARG A 94 8.33 -0.13 19.58
CA ARG A 94 9.32 0.48 20.50
C ARG A 94 8.93 1.89 20.93
N ILE A 95 8.44 2.73 20.02
CA ILE A 95 8.01 4.08 20.38
C ILE A 95 6.73 4.05 21.24
N LYS A 96 5.76 3.18 20.92
CA LYS A 96 4.56 2.99 21.76
C LYS A 96 4.92 2.54 23.18
N GLU A 97 5.86 1.60 23.32
CA GLU A 97 6.36 1.15 24.63
C GLU A 97 7.03 2.28 25.41
N ARG A 98 7.84 3.13 24.77
CA ARG A 98 8.43 4.31 25.41
C ARG A 98 7.36 5.28 25.91
N ILE A 99 6.33 5.54 25.10
CA ILE A 99 5.18 6.37 25.49
C ILE A 99 4.46 5.76 26.71
N ALA A 100 4.20 4.45 26.70
CA ALA A 100 3.54 3.75 27.79
C ALA A 100 4.34 3.84 29.10
N LYS A 101 5.66 3.58 29.05
CA LYS A 101 6.56 3.72 30.21
C LYS A 101 6.59 5.15 30.76
N ALA A 102 6.63 6.16 29.88
CA ALA A 102 6.60 7.56 30.30
C ALA A 102 5.26 7.95 30.93
N ARG A 103 4.13 7.49 30.40
CA ARG A 103 2.80 7.71 31.00
C ARG A 103 2.70 7.07 32.38
N ALA A 104 3.19 5.84 32.54
CA ALA A 104 3.22 5.16 33.83
C ALA A 104 4.12 5.88 34.85
N LEU A 105 5.22 6.48 34.39
CA LEU A 105 6.08 7.32 35.25
C LEU A 105 5.35 8.61 35.65
N ILE A 106 4.74 9.33 34.71
CA ILE A 106 3.93 10.53 35.01
C ILE A 106 2.85 10.21 36.05
N GLY A 107 2.11 9.11 35.88
CA GLY A 107 1.08 8.69 36.85
C GLY A 107 1.65 8.51 38.27
N ARG A 108 2.82 7.86 38.38
CA ARG A 108 3.52 7.71 39.67
C ARG A 108 3.98 9.05 40.26
N LEU A 109 4.52 9.95 39.44
CA LEU A 109 4.94 11.30 39.87
C LEU A 109 3.75 12.14 40.35
N ILE A 110 2.60 12.03 39.68
CA ILE A 110 1.36 12.70 40.09
C ILE A 110 0.85 12.13 41.42
N CYS A 111 0.79 10.81 41.58
CA CYS A 111 0.39 10.18 42.85
C CYS A 111 1.30 10.58 44.02
N PHE A 112 2.62 10.66 43.79
CA PHE A 112 3.57 11.14 44.80
C PHE A 112 3.30 12.60 45.16
N ARG A 113 3.10 13.47 44.16
CA ARG A 113 2.74 14.89 44.38
C ARG A 113 1.45 15.04 45.20
N SER A 114 0.50 14.13 45.05
CA SER A 114 -0.76 14.09 45.82
C SER A 114 -0.60 13.54 47.25
N GLY A 115 0.62 13.27 47.72
CA GLY A 115 0.90 12.84 49.11
C GLY A 115 0.92 11.33 49.33
N ASN A 116 0.95 10.51 48.27
CA ASN A 116 1.01 9.05 48.40
C ASN A 116 2.44 8.54 48.60
N ASN A 117 2.82 8.29 49.86
CA ASN A 117 4.17 7.88 50.26
C ASN A 117 4.35 6.36 50.41
N ARG A 118 3.63 5.55 49.62
CA ARG A 118 3.88 4.10 49.61
C ARG A 118 5.33 3.79 49.19
N PRO A 119 6.03 2.84 49.83
CA PRO A 119 7.46 2.57 49.60
C PRO A 119 7.82 2.30 48.13
N ARG A 120 6.92 1.66 47.38
CA ARG A 120 7.09 1.41 45.93
C ARG A 120 7.12 2.70 45.09
N ILE A 121 6.30 3.69 45.45
CA ILE A 121 6.25 4.98 44.76
C ILE A 121 7.47 5.81 45.17
N VAL A 122 7.72 5.89 46.47
CA VAL A 122 8.84 6.61 47.08
C VAL A 122 10.20 6.14 46.52
N ARG A 123 10.48 4.83 46.49
CA ARG A 123 11.70 4.26 45.85
C ARG A 123 11.85 4.63 44.37
N THR A 124 10.74 4.86 43.67
CA THR A 124 10.77 5.25 42.24
C THR A 124 11.05 6.74 42.06
N VAL A 125 10.75 7.57 43.08
CA VAL A 125 10.80 9.04 43.02
C VAL A 125 12.04 9.62 43.72
N GLU A 126 12.42 9.07 44.89
CA GLU A 126 13.52 9.56 45.73
C GLU A 126 14.90 9.43 45.08
N MET A 127 15.11 8.49 44.16
CA MET A 127 16.42 8.34 43.52
C MET A 127 16.75 9.39 42.43
N ALA A 128 15.82 10.28 42.03
CA ALA A 128 16.11 11.18 40.90
C ALA A 128 15.31 12.49 40.78
N TYR A 129 14.24 12.75 41.57
CA TYR A 129 13.25 13.77 41.16
C TYR A 129 12.67 14.68 42.27
N ALA A 130 13.22 14.67 43.48
CA ALA A 130 12.63 15.34 44.64
C ALA A 130 12.48 16.87 44.46
N GLU A 131 13.47 17.56 43.92
CA GLU A 131 13.47 19.04 43.85
C GLU A 131 12.77 19.61 42.60
N LYS A 132 12.63 18.83 41.52
CA LYS A 132 12.16 19.32 40.20
C LYS A 132 11.05 18.48 39.59
N LEU A 133 10.12 18.04 40.44
CA LEU A 133 9.03 17.14 40.05
C LEU A 133 8.14 17.70 38.93
N LYS A 134 7.83 19.00 38.98
CA LYS A 134 6.98 19.68 37.97
C LYS A 134 7.69 19.74 36.61
N GLU A 135 8.92 20.22 36.57
CA GLU A 135 9.76 20.25 35.37
C GLU A 135 9.86 18.86 34.74
N ARG A 136 10.05 17.81 35.56
CA ARG A 136 10.15 16.45 35.05
C ARG A 136 8.86 15.93 34.43
N ILE A 137 7.70 16.23 35.05
CA ILE A 137 6.41 15.87 34.47
C ILE A 137 6.25 16.53 33.10
N ASP A 138 6.63 17.80 32.99
CA ASP A 138 6.51 18.55 31.75
C ASP A 138 7.51 18.05 30.68
N ASP A 139 8.74 17.73 31.04
CA ASP A 139 9.69 17.02 30.16
C ASP A 139 9.10 15.73 29.60
N LEU A 140 8.50 14.89 30.46
CA LEU A 140 7.91 13.62 30.04
C LEU A 140 6.72 13.84 29.10
N LYS A 141 5.88 14.85 29.36
CA LYS A 141 4.79 15.25 28.44
C LYS A 141 5.34 15.69 27.08
N GLN A 142 6.37 16.55 27.07
CA GLN A 142 7.03 16.99 25.85
C GLN A 142 7.61 15.81 25.05
N ARG A 143 8.28 14.86 25.73
CA ARG A 143 8.81 13.64 25.10
C ARG A 143 7.71 12.76 24.52
N ILE A 144 6.59 12.58 25.22
CA ILE A 144 5.43 11.83 24.72
C ILE A 144 4.88 12.52 23.45
N ALA A 145 4.74 13.84 23.45
CA ALA A 145 4.29 14.60 22.29
C ALA A 145 5.25 14.44 21.10
N ALA A 146 6.56 14.54 21.34
CA ALA A 146 7.59 14.34 20.32
C ALA A 146 7.57 12.93 19.74
N TRP A 147 7.44 11.89 20.57
CA TRP A 147 7.32 10.50 20.11
C TRP A 147 6.02 10.26 19.32
N GLY A 148 4.91 10.86 19.74
CA GLY A 148 3.64 10.83 18.99
C GLY A 148 3.78 11.44 17.60
N LYS A 149 4.39 12.63 17.51
CA LYS A 149 4.73 13.28 16.23
C LYS A 149 5.67 12.41 15.38
N GLY A 150 6.65 11.76 16.01
CA GLY A 150 7.55 10.81 15.35
C GLY A 150 6.82 9.62 14.72
N ILE A 151 5.86 9.02 15.43
CA ILE A 151 5.03 7.94 14.87
C ILE A 151 4.25 8.42 13.64
N ARG A 152 3.61 9.58 13.72
CA ARG A 152 2.87 10.16 12.59
C ARG A 152 3.79 10.35 11.38
N ARG A 153 4.90 11.06 11.57
CA ARG A 153 5.89 11.35 10.51
C ARG A 153 6.43 10.09 9.83
N TYR A 154 6.78 9.06 10.61
CA TYR A 154 7.31 7.82 10.07
C TYR A 154 6.26 6.99 9.34
N THR A 155 5.02 7.04 9.82
CA THR A 155 3.88 6.40 9.12
C THR A 155 3.65 7.08 7.78
N GLU A 156 3.52 8.42 7.76
CA GLU A 156 3.35 9.20 6.53
C GLU A 156 4.50 8.98 5.54
N ARG A 157 5.75 8.93 6.02
CA ARG A 157 6.91 8.64 5.16
C ARG A 157 6.80 7.23 4.55
N SER A 158 6.46 6.23 5.37
CA SER A 158 6.31 4.85 4.88
C SER A 158 5.18 4.73 3.87
N THR A 159 4.05 5.40 4.13
CA THR A 159 2.91 5.43 3.21
C THR A 159 3.29 6.08 1.89
N ARG A 160 3.89 7.28 1.92
CA ARG A 160 4.36 7.97 0.71
C ARG A 160 5.36 7.15 -0.08
N PHE A 161 6.34 6.54 0.60
CA PHE A 161 7.31 5.67 -0.07
C PHE A 161 6.62 4.50 -0.78
N ASN A 162 5.67 3.83 -0.11
CA ASN A 162 4.95 2.71 -0.69
C ASN A 162 4.05 3.15 -1.86
N GLN A 163 3.35 4.28 -1.73
CA GLN A 163 2.51 4.86 -2.77
C GLN A 163 3.34 5.26 -3.99
N ASN A 164 4.47 5.95 -3.81
CA ASN A 164 5.36 6.33 -4.90
C ASN A 164 5.96 5.12 -5.60
N ARG A 165 6.36 4.10 -4.83
CA ARG A 165 6.85 2.85 -5.41
C ARG A 165 5.77 2.15 -6.21
N LEU A 166 4.55 2.10 -5.68
CA LEU A 166 3.39 1.51 -6.37
C LEU A 166 3.06 2.29 -7.64
N PHE A 167 3.08 3.63 -7.59
CA PHE A 167 2.90 4.50 -8.75
C PHE A 167 3.90 4.19 -9.85
N GLN A 168 5.19 4.05 -9.51
CA GLN A 168 6.23 3.75 -10.50
C GLN A 168 6.09 2.35 -11.11
N SER A 169 5.65 1.36 -10.33
CA SER A 169 5.54 -0.03 -10.80
C SER A 169 4.19 -0.37 -11.46
N ASP A 170 3.10 0.20 -10.95
CA ASP A 170 1.72 -0.17 -11.28
C ASP A 170 0.75 0.94 -10.83
N GLN A 171 0.60 1.96 -11.67
CA GLN A 171 -0.26 3.11 -11.39
C GLN A 171 -1.72 2.70 -11.16
N LYS A 172 -2.23 1.74 -11.94
CA LYS A 172 -3.59 1.23 -11.84
C LYS A 172 -3.87 0.72 -10.43
N LYS A 173 -2.99 -0.11 -9.87
CA LYS A 173 -3.14 -0.61 -8.49
C LYS A 173 -3.11 0.50 -7.44
N LEU A 174 -2.35 1.58 -7.67
CA LEU A 174 -2.38 2.72 -6.76
C LEU A 174 -3.76 3.38 -6.78
N TYR A 175 -4.28 3.72 -7.94
CA TYR A 175 -5.60 4.35 -8.07
C TYR A 175 -6.70 3.45 -7.53
N GLU A 176 -6.68 2.16 -7.85
CA GLU A 176 -7.60 1.17 -7.25
C GLU A 176 -7.52 1.16 -5.71
N SER A 177 -6.32 1.30 -5.13
CA SER A 177 -6.14 1.35 -3.67
C SER A 177 -6.62 2.66 -3.03
N LEU A 178 -6.66 3.76 -3.78
CA LEU A 178 -7.15 5.06 -3.32
C LEU A 178 -8.68 5.14 -3.44
N GLU A 179 -9.23 4.58 -4.51
CA GLU A 179 -10.67 4.55 -4.80
C GLU A 179 -11.43 3.51 -3.97
N ARG A 180 -10.76 2.44 -3.52
CA ARG A 180 -11.41 1.33 -2.80
C ARG A 180 -10.97 1.22 -1.34
N PRO A 181 -11.49 2.04 -0.41
CA PRO A 181 -11.25 1.78 1.00
C PRO A 181 -11.90 0.48 1.49
N MET A 182 -13.11 0.08 1.03
CA MET A 182 -13.77 -1.16 1.50
C MET A 182 -14.83 -1.81 0.59
N ALA A 183 -15.21 -1.26 -0.56
CA ALA A 183 -16.22 -1.89 -1.41
C ALA A 183 -15.56 -2.69 -2.54
N ARG A 184 -15.68 -4.02 -2.50
CA ARG A 184 -15.67 -4.81 -3.74
C ARG A 184 -17.05 -4.63 -4.32
N GLU A 185 -17.17 -3.94 -5.45
CA GLU A 185 -18.38 -4.04 -6.26
C GLU A 185 -18.45 -5.48 -6.77
N THR A 186 -19.17 -6.32 -6.04
CA THR A 186 -19.58 -7.67 -6.46
C THR A 186 -20.87 -7.59 -7.29
N GLY A 187 -21.26 -6.39 -7.73
CA GLY A 187 -22.43 -6.17 -8.56
C GLY A 187 -22.18 -6.57 -10.01
N PRO A 188 -23.23 -6.97 -10.75
CA PRO A 188 -23.14 -7.10 -12.20
C PRO A 188 -22.70 -5.76 -12.81
N ALA A 189 -21.94 -5.82 -13.90
CA ALA A 189 -21.52 -4.63 -14.62
C ALA A 189 -22.76 -3.75 -14.95
N PRO A 190 -22.69 -2.42 -14.74
CA PRO A 190 -23.81 -1.54 -15.02
C PRO A 190 -24.20 -1.65 -16.50
N ASN A 191 -25.51 -1.62 -16.76
CA ASN A 191 -26.04 -1.67 -18.11
C ASN A 191 -25.51 -0.49 -18.95
N GLN A 192 -25.28 -0.72 -20.24
CA GLN A 192 -24.80 0.31 -21.16
C GLN A 192 -25.78 1.50 -21.22
N ALA A 193 -27.09 1.23 -21.20
CA ALA A 193 -28.10 2.28 -21.18
C ALA A 193 -28.01 3.16 -19.93
N ASP A 194 -27.80 2.56 -18.75
CA ASP A 194 -27.69 3.28 -17.48
C ASP A 194 -26.43 4.12 -17.42
N THR A 195 -25.33 3.60 -17.97
CA THR A 195 -24.05 4.30 -18.06
C THR A 195 -24.17 5.53 -18.97
N VAL A 196 -24.80 5.35 -20.14
CA VAL A 196 -25.04 6.47 -21.08
C VAL A 196 -25.99 7.49 -20.46
N ALA A 197 -27.06 7.06 -19.79
CA ALA A 197 -28.00 7.97 -19.12
C ALA A 197 -27.31 8.81 -18.03
N PHE A 198 -26.46 8.18 -17.21
CA PHE A 198 -25.68 8.85 -16.16
C PHE A 198 -24.72 9.92 -16.73
N TRP A 199 -23.91 9.57 -17.72
CA TRP A 199 -22.98 10.55 -18.31
C TRP A 199 -23.71 11.63 -19.09
N ARG A 200 -24.82 11.27 -19.73
CA ARG A 200 -25.67 12.22 -20.45
C ARG A 200 -26.32 13.21 -19.47
N SER A 201 -26.81 12.80 -18.31
CA SER A 201 -27.36 13.75 -17.33
C SER A 201 -26.29 14.70 -16.79
N LEU A 202 -25.07 14.20 -16.56
CA LEU A 202 -23.96 15.04 -16.07
C LEU A 202 -23.53 16.13 -17.06
N TRP A 203 -23.58 15.85 -18.37
CA TRP A 203 -23.05 16.73 -19.41
C TRP A 203 -24.11 17.44 -20.27
N SER A 204 -25.35 16.96 -20.30
CA SER A 204 -26.42 17.53 -21.14
C SER A 204 -27.28 18.52 -20.38
N GLU A 205 -27.30 18.48 -19.05
CA GLU A 205 -27.96 19.50 -18.25
C GLU A 205 -26.97 20.66 -18.05
N PRO A 206 -27.27 21.86 -18.59
CA PRO A 206 -26.47 23.03 -18.30
C PRO A 206 -26.66 23.39 -16.83
N VAL A 207 -25.72 22.97 -15.99
CA VAL A 207 -25.66 23.35 -14.58
C VAL A 207 -25.00 24.73 -14.51
N ASN A 208 -25.74 25.72 -14.02
CA ASN A 208 -25.14 26.98 -13.60
C ASN A 208 -24.33 26.71 -12.34
N HIS A 209 -23.01 26.56 -12.49
CA HIS A 209 -22.12 26.53 -11.34
C HIS A 209 -22.17 27.90 -10.66
N SER A 210 -22.66 27.98 -9.42
CA SER A 210 -22.47 29.20 -8.63
C SER A 210 -20.97 29.32 -8.38
N GLU A 211 -20.35 30.38 -8.88
CA GLU A 211 -18.97 30.69 -8.52
C GLU A 211 -18.89 30.74 -6.99
N SER A 212 -18.07 29.86 -6.42
CA SER A 212 -17.98 29.75 -4.97
C SER A 212 -17.37 31.02 -4.40
N PRO A 213 -17.80 31.48 -3.20
CA PRO A 213 -17.35 32.75 -2.60
C PRO A 213 -15.82 32.91 -2.48
N TRP A 214 -15.06 31.81 -2.53
CA TRP A 214 -13.61 31.85 -2.50
C TRP A 214 -12.99 32.50 -3.75
N MET A 215 -13.67 32.48 -4.91
CA MET A 215 -13.17 33.16 -6.12
C MET A 215 -13.17 34.67 -5.91
N GLU A 216 -14.21 35.24 -5.30
CA GLU A 216 -14.25 36.65 -4.91
C GLU A 216 -13.15 37.00 -3.89
N VAL A 217 -12.85 36.09 -2.97
CA VAL A 217 -11.74 36.24 -2.02
C VAL A 217 -10.38 36.25 -2.72
N VAL A 218 -10.17 35.39 -3.71
CA VAL A 218 -8.92 35.36 -4.48
C VAL A 218 -8.82 36.60 -5.37
N VAL A 219 -9.89 36.98 -6.07
CA VAL A 219 -9.92 38.19 -6.89
C VAL A 219 -9.63 39.42 -6.04
N SER A 220 -10.28 39.58 -4.89
CA SER A 220 -10.00 40.71 -3.98
C SER A 220 -8.58 40.73 -3.42
N GLN A 221 -7.97 39.57 -3.14
CA GLN A 221 -6.55 39.48 -2.80
C GLN A 221 -5.66 39.90 -3.97
N CYS A 222 -6.03 39.52 -5.19
CA CYS A 222 -5.28 39.82 -6.41
C CYS A 222 -5.50 41.24 -6.96
N VAL A 223 -6.56 41.97 -6.55
CA VAL A 223 -6.80 43.37 -6.96
C VAL A 223 -5.64 44.29 -6.55
N SER A 224 -4.96 43.98 -5.45
CA SER A 224 -3.78 44.71 -4.97
C SER A 224 -2.48 44.37 -5.72
N MET A 225 -2.49 43.31 -6.53
CA MET A 225 -1.32 42.82 -7.25
C MET A 225 -1.27 43.47 -8.64
N THR A 226 -0.13 44.05 -8.99
CA THR A 226 0.09 44.56 -10.35
C THR A 226 0.04 43.39 -11.34
N PRO A 227 -0.71 43.50 -12.46
CA PRO A 227 -0.63 42.51 -13.53
C PRO A 227 0.82 42.30 -13.93
N MET A 228 1.23 41.04 -14.11
CA MET A 228 2.57 40.74 -14.58
C MET A 228 2.72 41.33 -15.99
N ASP A 229 3.77 42.12 -16.20
CA ASP A 229 4.10 42.64 -17.52
C ASP A 229 4.27 41.46 -18.51
N PRO A 230 3.91 41.64 -19.79
CA PRO A 230 4.07 40.60 -20.78
C PRO A 230 5.53 40.13 -20.85
N VAL A 231 5.76 38.87 -20.47
CA VAL A 231 7.09 38.26 -20.48
C VAL A 231 7.48 37.95 -21.92
N ILE A 232 8.39 38.74 -22.49
CA ILE A 232 9.01 38.46 -23.78
C ILE A 232 10.20 37.53 -23.51
N ILE A 233 10.07 36.25 -23.84
CA ILE A 233 11.15 35.28 -23.70
C ILE A 233 12.16 35.53 -24.82
N THR A 234 13.36 35.96 -24.46
CA THR A 234 14.46 36.16 -25.39
C THR A 234 15.32 34.89 -25.52
N PRO A 235 16.09 34.74 -26.62
CA PRO A 235 17.03 33.62 -26.76
C PRO A 235 18.06 33.54 -25.63
N ASP A 236 18.44 34.69 -25.06
CA ASP A 236 19.37 34.78 -23.94
C ASP A 236 18.76 34.24 -22.64
N ASP A 237 17.46 34.45 -22.42
CA ASP A 237 16.73 33.87 -21.27
C ASP A 237 16.72 32.34 -21.35
N VAL A 238 16.56 31.79 -22.55
CA VAL A 238 16.63 30.34 -22.80
C VAL A 238 18.05 29.82 -22.55
N ALA A 239 19.08 30.53 -23.03
CA ALA A 239 20.47 30.16 -22.82
C ALA A 239 20.89 30.23 -21.33
N GLU A 240 20.42 31.24 -20.59
CA GLU A 240 20.61 31.39 -19.15
C GLU A 240 19.88 30.28 -18.37
N ALA A 241 18.64 29.95 -18.74
CA ALA A 241 17.89 28.87 -18.12
C ALA A 241 18.55 27.50 -18.33
N VAL A 242 19.03 27.21 -19.54
CA VAL A 242 19.78 25.97 -19.84
C VAL A 242 21.10 25.90 -19.06
N ARG A 243 21.80 27.03 -18.91
CA ARG A 243 23.01 27.10 -18.06
C ARG A 243 22.70 26.79 -16.59
N ARG A 244 21.59 27.32 -16.05
CA ARG A 244 21.16 27.08 -14.66
C ARG A 244 20.58 25.69 -14.43
N ALA A 245 19.95 25.08 -15.43
CA ALA A 245 19.38 23.74 -15.34
C ALA A 245 20.45 22.64 -15.12
N ARG A 246 21.73 22.92 -15.41
CA ARG A 246 22.86 21.97 -15.21
C ARG A 246 23.12 21.59 -13.75
N THR A 247 22.58 22.32 -12.76
CA THR A 247 22.79 22.00 -11.33
C THR A 247 21.76 21.06 -10.71
N SER A 248 20.70 20.70 -11.43
CA SER A 248 19.77 19.65 -11.00
C SER A 248 20.22 18.30 -11.57
N SER A 249 20.44 17.32 -10.67
CA SER A 249 20.81 15.94 -11.01
C SER A 249 20.00 15.41 -12.21
N PRO A 250 20.64 14.72 -13.16
CA PRO A 250 19.95 14.22 -14.35
C PRO A 250 18.80 13.30 -13.94
N VAL A 251 17.57 13.73 -14.27
CA VAL A 251 16.42 12.82 -14.35
C VAL A 251 16.75 11.85 -15.49
N ARG A 252 16.77 10.56 -15.16
CA ARG A 252 17.09 9.49 -16.11
C ARG A 252 15.89 9.30 -17.03
N ASP A 253 15.77 10.13 -18.06
CA ASP A 253 14.77 9.93 -19.10
C ASP A 253 15.19 8.77 -19.99
N SER A 254 14.57 7.61 -19.74
CA SER A 254 14.60 6.48 -20.66
C SER A 254 13.68 6.78 -21.85
N MET A 255 14.12 7.61 -22.78
CA MET A 255 13.59 7.58 -24.15
C MET A 255 14.68 7.03 -25.05
N GLY A 256 14.54 5.75 -25.38
CA GLY A 256 15.36 5.09 -26.39
C GLY A 256 15.11 5.77 -27.73
N CYS A 257 16.17 6.35 -28.30
CA CYS A 257 16.22 6.69 -29.71
C CYS A 257 16.07 5.39 -30.49
N ILE A 258 14.91 5.21 -31.13
CA ILE A 258 14.74 4.29 -32.25
C ILE A 258 15.48 4.94 -33.41
N THR A 259 16.71 4.51 -33.67
CA THR A 259 17.37 4.75 -34.96
C THR A 259 16.86 3.71 -35.94
N THR A 260 15.98 4.12 -36.84
CA THR A 260 15.66 3.38 -38.07
C THR A 260 16.88 3.36 -38.97
N GLY A 261 17.33 2.16 -39.35
CA GLY A 261 18.08 1.93 -40.59
C GLY A 261 17.13 1.64 -41.74
#